data_AF-A0A520UFJ7-F1
#
_entry.id   AF-A0A520UFJ7-F1
#
_cell.length_a   1.000
_cell.length_b   1.000
_cell.length_c   1.000
_cell.angle_alpha   90.00
_cell.angle_beta   90.00
_cell.angle_gamma   90.00
#
_symmetry.space_group_name_H-M   'P 1'
#
loop_
_entity.id
_entity.type
_entity.pdbx_description
1 polymer ?
#
loop_
_entity_poly.entity_id
_entity_poly.type
_entity_poly.pdbx_seq_one_letter_code
_entity_poly.pdbx_strand_id
1 'polypeptide(L)'
;MSKKVNSENKLSVKQIKKLVFDNYGLICSIKKLDGEKDLNYKLISKSKKKYYLKIYPNKTDLSFIKFQTKLLDHLSKNLKTPINLKSKKKSNF
;
A
#
# COMPACT_ATOMS: atom_id res chain seq x y z
N MET A 1 10.62 -12.52 28.74
CA MET A 1 10.15 -13.61 27.86
C MET A 1 9.28 -12.99 26.77
N SER A 2 9.90 -12.43 25.72
CA SER A 2 9.21 -11.62 24.71
C SER A 2 8.97 -12.46 23.47
N LYS A 3 7.76 -12.97 23.29
CA LYS A 3 7.29 -13.48 21.99
C LYS A 3 5.77 -13.64 22.01
N LYS A 4 5.09 -12.64 21.48
CA LYS A 4 3.82 -12.79 20.75
C LYS A 4 3.56 -11.50 19.97
N VAL A 5 4.24 -11.38 18.83
CA VAL A 5 3.77 -10.50 17.76
C VAL A 5 2.79 -11.33 16.93
N ASN A 6 1.49 -11.17 17.18
CA ASN A 6 0.45 -11.77 16.34
C ASN A 6 0.43 -11.03 14.99
N SER A 7 1.17 -11.55 14.01
CA SER A 7 1.26 -11.05 12.64
C SER A 7 0.37 -11.86 11.69
N GLU A 8 -0.88 -12.15 12.09
CA GLU A 8 -1.76 -13.04 11.31
C GLU A 8 -3.09 -12.41 10.92
N ASN A 9 -3.04 -11.28 10.23
CA ASN A 9 -4.03 -10.99 9.19
C ASN A 9 -3.39 -11.27 7.83
N LYS A 10 -3.26 -12.56 7.48
CA LYS A 10 -2.79 -12.98 6.16
C LYS A 10 -3.91 -12.74 5.13
N LEU A 11 -3.92 -11.56 4.53
CA LEU A 11 -4.78 -11.28 3.39
C LEU A 11 -4.40 -12.18 2.21
N SER A 12 -5.37 -12.93 1.69
CA SER A 12 -5.19 -13.75 0.50
C SER A 12 -4.92 -12.88 -0.73
N VAL A 13 -4.24 -13.43 -1.73
CA VAL A 13 -4.01 -12.75 -3.02
C VAL A 13 -5.35 -12.31 -3.65
N LYS A 14 -6.42 -13.10 -3.51
CA LYS A 14 -7.76 -12.74 -4.01
C LYS A 14 -8.31 -11.49 -3.31
N GLN A 15 -8.18 -11.41 -1.99
CA GLN A 15 -8.60 -10.23 -1.22
C GLN A 15 -7.79 -8.99 -1.62
N ILE A 16 -6.47 -9.11 -1.79
CA ILE A 16 -5.66 -7.96 -2.23
C ILE A 16 -6.04 -7.51 -3.64
N LYS A 17 -6.25 -8.45 -4.58
CA LYS A 17 -6.70 -8.09 -5.95
C LYS A 17 -8.04 -7.34 -5.91
N LYS A 18 -8.98 -7.80 -5.09
CA LYS A 18 -10.27 -7.13 -4.91
C LYS A 18 -10.09 -5.73 -4.30
N LEU A 19 -9.30 -5.59 -3.24
CA LEU A 19 -9.01 -4.30 -2.61
C LEU A 19 -8.42 -3.31 -3.62
N VAL A 20 -7.44 -3.75 -4.42
CA VAL A 20 -6.79 -2.91 -5.43
C VAL A 20 -7.77 -2.50 -6.53
N PHE A 21 -8.61 -3.43 -7.00
CA PHE A 21 -9.63 -3.12 -8.00
C PHE A 21 -10.69 -2.14 -7.46
N ASP A 22 -11.21 -2.39 -6.26
CA ASP A 22 -12.28 -1.57 -5.68
C ASP A 22 -11.84 -0.13 -5.37
N ASN A 23 -10.56 0.07 -5.02
CA ASN A 23 -10.04 1.41 -4.67
C ASN A 23 -9.37 2.11 -5.85
N TYR A 24 -8.69 1.39 -6.74
CA TYR A 24 -7.88 2.00 -7.80
C TYR A 24 -8.32 1.59 -9.21
N GLY A 25 -9.24 0.64 -9.36
CA GLY A 25 -9.67 0.07 -10.64
C GLY A 25 -8.56 -0.64 -11.40
N LEU A 26 -7.53 -1.12 -10.70
CA LEU A 26 -6.38 -1.78 -11.31
C LEU A 26 -6.57 -3.29 -11.30
N ILE A 27 -6.43 -3.90 -12.49
CA ILE A 27 -6.31 -5.36 -12.63
C ILE A 27 -4.82 -5.69 -12.76
N CYS A 28 -4.28 -6.42 -11.79
CA CYS A 28 -2.85 -6.69 -11.69
C CYS A 28 -2.52 -8.10 -11.16
N SER A 29 -1.31 -8.56 -11.48
CA SER A 29 -0.67 -9.64 -10.71
C SER A 29 -0.07 -9.08 -9.43
N ILE A 30 0.09 -9.94 -8.42
CA ILE A 30 0.53 -9.55 -7.08
C ILE A 30 1.74 -10.41 -6.71
N LYS A 31 2.81 -9.76 -6.27
CA LYS A 31 3.96 -10.41 -5.64
C LYS A 31 4.14 -9.81 -4.24
N LYS A 32 4.11 -10.65 -3.20
CA LYS A 32 4.43 -10.22 -1.84
C LYS A 32 5.90 -9.80 -1.77
N LEU A 33 6.18 -8.74 -1.03
CA LEU A 33 7.52 -8.27 -0.70
C LEU A 33 7.73 -8.45 0.79
N ASP A 34 8.99 -8.62 1.20
CA ASP A 34 9.34 -8.67 2.60
C ASP A 34 9.10 -7.30 3.25
N GLY A 35 8.64 -7.32 4.49
CA GLY A 35 8.34 -6.14 5.28
C GLY A 35 8.35 -6.49 6.75
N GLU A 36 8.83 -5.57 7.59
CA GLU A 36 8.93 -5.80 9.03
C GLU A 36 7.59 -5.69 9.73
N LYS A 37 6.88 -4.57 9.52
CA LYS A 37 5.62 -4.23 10.21
C LYS A 37 4.43 -4.17 9.26
N ASP A 38 4.66 -3.64 8.07
CA ASP A 38 3.63 -3.40 7.06
C ASP A 38 3.59 -4.53 6.03
N LEU A 39 2.42 -4.77 5.44
CA LEU A 39 2.31 -5.70 4.32
C LEU A 39 2.64 -4.95 3.02
N ASN A 40 3.73 -5.35 2.38
CA ASN A 40 4.19 -4.76 1.12
C ASN A 40 3.94 -5.71 -0.05
N TYR A 41 3.41 -5.18 -1.15
CA TYR A 41 3.17 -5.93 -2.37
C TYR A 41 3.62 -5.14 -3.60
N LYS A 42 4.23 -5.84 -4.55
CA LYS A 42 4.44 -5.36 -5.90
C LYS A 42 3.26 -5.75 -6.76
N LEU A 43 2.69 -4.77 -7.45
CA LEU A 43 1.61 -4.94 -8.40
C LEU A 43 2.14 -4.74 -9.83
N ILE A 44 1.73 -5.60 -10.76
CA ILE A 44 2.06 -5.45 -12.18
C ILE A 44 0.74 -5.45 -12.95
N SER A 45 0.40 -4.33 -13.57
CA SER A 45 -0.82 -4.22 -14.38
C SER A 45 -0.73 -5.05 -15.65
N LYS A 46 -1.87 -5.28 -16.32
CA LYS A 46 -1.91 -5.87 -17.67
C LYS A 46 -1.01 -5.12 -18.66
N SER A 47 -0.91 -3.79 -18.55
CA SER A 47 -0.03 -2.93 -19.36
C SER A 47 1.44 -2.92 -18.89
N LYS A 48 1.86 -3.87 -18.04
CA LYS A 48 3.20 -4.00 -17.48
C LYS A 48 3.67 -2.80 -16.62
N LYS A 49 2.78 -1.86 -16.27
CA LYS A 49 3.08 -0.79 -15.31
C LYS A 49 3.21 -1.39 -13.91
N LYS A 50 4.22 -0.92 -13.17
CA LYS A 50 4.55 -1.41 -11.83
C LYS A 50 4.03 -0.44 -10.78
N TYR A 51 3.43 -0.98 -9.73
CA TYR A 51 3.00 -0.22 -8.56
C TYR A 51 3.43 -0.95 -7.29
N TYR A 52 3.42 -0.21 -6.18
CA TYR A 52 3.65 -0.76 -4.85
C TYR A 52 2.42 -0.49 -4.00
N LEU A 53 1.90 -1.54 -3.37
CA LEU A 53 0.83 -1.46 -2.40
C LEU A 53 1.43 -1.70 -1.02
N LYS A 54 1.19 -0.75 -0.12
CA LYS A 54 1.55 -0.84 1.28
C LYS A 54 0.28 -0.84 2.11
N ILE A 55 0.11 -1.83 2.98
CA ILE A 55 -1.02 -1.94 3.91
C ILE A 55 -0.47 -1.87 5.32
N TYR A 56 -0.84 -0.81 6.03
CA TYR A 56 -0.44 -0.57 7.41
C TYR A 56 -1.32 -1.40 8.37
N PRO A 57 -0.76 -1.91 9.48
CA PRO A 57 -1.54 -2.49 10.56
C PRO A 57 -2.57 -1.50 11.12
N ASN A 58 -3.71 -2.00 11.61
CA ASN A 58 -4.78 -1.15 12.18
C ASN A 58 -4.31 -0.27 13.35
N LYS A 59 -3.24 -0.67 14.05
CA LYS A 59 -2.65 0.08 15.16
C LYS A 59 -1.70 1.21 14.73
N THR A 60 -1.43 1.35 13.44
CA THR A 60 -0.55 2.41 12.95
C THR A 60 -1.27 3.75 13.06
N ASP A 61 -0.59 4.74 13.63
CA ASP A 61 -1.12 6.08 13.75
C ASP A 61 -1.41 6.69 12.36
N LEU A 62 -2.63 7.16 12.17
CA LEU A 62 -3.06 7.81 10.95
C LEU A 62 -2.28 9.11 10.69
N SER A 63 -1.87 9.84 11.73
CA SER A 63 -1.07 11.06 11.60
C SER A 63 0.28 10.77 10.95
N PHE A 64 0.90 9.65 11.32
CA PHE A 64 2.14 9.16 10.74
C PHE A 64 1.97 8.78 9.26
N ILE A 65 0.88 8.07 8.91
CA ILE A 65 0.58 7.73 7.51
C ILE A 65 0.40 9.02 6.68
N LYS A 66 -0.39 9.98 7.18
CA LYS A 66 -0.60 11.27 6.53
C LYS A 66 0.69 12.04 6.34
N PHE A 67 1.57 12.04 7.34
CA PHE A 67 2.90 12.64 7.25
C PHE A 67 3.73 12.00 6.13
N GLN A 68 3.82 10.67 6.08
CA GLN A 68 4.56 9.95 5.03
C GLN A 68 4.03 10.27 3.63
N THR A 69 2.71 10.27 3.44
CA THR A 69 2.09 10.60 2.15
C THR A 69 2.41 12.03 1.73
N LYS A 70 2.24 13.01 2.63
CA LYS A 70 2.52 14.43 2.35
C LYS A 70 4.00 14.69 2.07
N LEU A 71 4.90 14.02 2.80
CA LEU A 71 6.33 14.13 2.57
C LEU A 71 6.68 13.61 1.17
N LEU A 72 6.19 12.44 0.79
CA LEU A 72 6.45 11.89 -0.54
C LEU A 72 5.86 12.77 -1.65
N ASP A 73 4.65 13.30 -1.46
CA ASP A 73 4.03 14.25 -2.40
C ASP A 73 4.90 15.51 -2.56
N HIS A 74 5.44 16.05 -1.46
CA HIS A 74 6.32 17.21 -1.51
C HIS A 74 7.63 16.90 -2.25
N LEU A 75 8.29 15.79 -1.92
CA LEU A 75 9.55 15.39 -2.56
C LEU A 75 9.36 15.09 -4.05
N SER A 76 8.22 14.52 -4.45
CA SER A 76 7.92 14.18 -5.85
C SER A 76 7.86 15.38 -6.80
N LYS A 77 7.74 16.60 -6.26
CA LYS A 77 7.74 17.83 -7.07
C LYS A 77 9.12 18.14 -7.67
N ASN A 78 10.18 17.80 -6.94
CA ASN A 78 11.55 18.23 -7.28
C ASN A 78 12.53 17.05 -7.39
N LEU A 79 12.16 15.86 -6.91
CA LEU A 79 13.03 14.68 -6.89
C LEU A 79 12.40 13.50 -7.61
N LYS A 80 13.25 12.66 -8.20
CA LYS A 80 12.84 11.39 -8.82
C LYS A 80 12.45 10.39 -7.73
N THR A 81 11.19 10.42 -7.34
CA THR A 81 10.59 9.56 -6.30
C THR A 81 9.35 8.86 -6.83
N PRO A 82 8.88 7.77 -6.18
CA PRO A 82 7.57 7.21 -6.46
C PRO A 82 6.45 8.23 -6.21
N ILE A 83 5.44 8.25 -7.08
CA ILE A 83 4.28 9.15 -6.95
C ILE A 83 3.13 8.40 -6.28
N ASN A 84 2.48 9.03 -5.30
CA ASN A 84 1.29 8.46 -4.66
C ASN A 84 0.12 8.35 -5.66
N LEU A 85 -0.51 7.18 -5.72
CA LEU A 85 -1.72 6.98 -6.50
C LEU A 85 -2.95 7.27 -5.63
N LYS A 86 -3.79 8.22 -6.05
CA LYS A 86 -5.03 8.55 -5.33
C LYS A 86 -6.11 7.49 -5.59
N SER A 87 -6.84 7.12 -4.54
CA SER A 87 -8.00 6.23 -4.63
C SER A 87 -9.11 6.88 -5.46
N LYS A 88 -9.87 6.07 -6.19
CA LYS A 88 -11.10 6.46 -6.90
C LYS A 88 -12.23 6.79 -5.94
N LYS A 89 -12.22 6.19 -4.75
CA LYS A 89 -13.13 6.60 -3.69
C LYS A 89 -12.69 7.98 -3.24
N LYS A 90 -13.54 9.00 -3.38
CA LYS A 90 -13.39 10.28 -2.67
C LYS A 90 -13.50 9.97 -1.18
N SER A 91 -12.41 9.57 -0.55
CA SER A 91 -12.40 9.40 0.90
C SER A 91 -12.03 10.74 1.52
N ASN A 92 -13.00 11.34 2.21
CA ASN A 92 -12.80 12.52 3.05
C ASN A 92 -12.07 12.12 4.35
N PHE A 93 -10.82 11.63 4.25
CA PHE A 93 -9.98 11.35 5.41
C PHE A 93 -8.99 12.46 5.68
#